data_AF-A0A2H0W791-F1
#
_entry.id   AF-A0A2H0W791-F1
#
_cell.length_a   1.000
_cell.length_b   1.000
_cell.length_c   1.000
_cell.angle_alpha   90.00
_cell.angle_beta   90.00
_cell.angle_gamma   90.00
#
_symmetry.space_group_name_H-M   'P 1'
#
loop_
_entity.id
_entity.type
_entity.pdbx_description
1 polymer ?
#
loop_
_entity_poly.entity_id
_entity_poly.type
_entity_poly.pdbx_seq_one_letter_code
_entity_poly.pdbx_strand_id
1 'polypeptide(L)'
;MKNKLILEIFIALVLVVLLVFCLNPFNLWMPDMIVTIMAMSLIVVFSIFSVFIWQEQAGDERELFHRMLAGRIAYLVGSSVLVLGIIVQSFKHQVDIWLVVTLVFMILAKIFGNIYSRIKY
;
A
#
# COMPACT_ATOMS: atom_id res chain seq x y z
N MET A 1 -16.97 12.69 6.73
CA MET A 1 -15.63 12.59 6.08
C MET A 1 -14.55 12.00 6.99
N LYS A 2 -14.52 12.30 8.30
CA LYS A 2 -13.59 11.69 9.28
C LYS A 2 -13.57 10.16 9.25
N ASN A 3 -14.72 9.50 9.12
CA ASN A 3 -14.80 8.02 9.11
C ASN A 3 -14.09 7.40 7.90
N LYS A 4 -14.09 8.06 6.73
CA LYS A 4 -13.37 7.56 5.54
C LYS A 4 -11.85 7.62 5.75
N LEU A 5 -11.35 8.67 6.41
CA LEU A 5 -9.94 8.85 6.71
C LEU A 5 -9.45 7.87 7.79
N ILE A 6 -10.24 7.68 8.86
CA ILE A 6 -9.95 6.67 9.89
C ILE A 6 -9.90 5.27 9.25
N LEU A 7 -10.79 4.99 8.31
CA LEU A 7 -10.81 3.74 7.57
C LEU A 7 -9.61 3.58 6.62
N GLU A 8 -9.19 4.64 5.91
CA GLU A 8 -7.96 4.64 5.09
C GLU A 8 -6.71 4.38 5.92
N ILE A 9 -6.55 5.05 7.07
CA ILE A 9 -5.43 4.83 8.00
C ILE A 9 -5.47 3.39 8.54
N PHE A 10 -6.65 2.90 8.90
CA PHE A 10 -6.80 1.53 9.40
C PHE A 10 -6.42 0.49 8.33
N ILE A 11 -6.87 0.64 7.08
CA ILE A 11 -6.50 -0.25 5.98
C ILE A 11 -5.00 -0.20 5.70
N ALA A 12 -4.41 1.00 5.72
CA ALA A 12 -2.98 1.14 5.51
C ALA A 12 -2.16 0.50 6.64
N LEU A 13 -2.60 0.65 7.89
CA LEU A 13 -1.99 -0.01 9.04
C LEU A 13 -2.05 -1.54 8.89
N VAL A 14 -3.21 -2.09 8.53
CA VAL A 14 -3.39 -3.52 8.27
C VAL A 14 -2.44 -3.99 7.16
N LEU A 15 -2.28 -3.20 6.10
CA LEU A 15 -1.39 -3.51 4.98
C LEU A 15 0.09 -3.53 5.43
N VAL A 16 0.52 -2.56 6.23
CA VAL A 16 1.88 -2.52 6.80
C VAL A 16 2.14 -3.72 7.70
N VAL A 17 1.18 -4.08 8.57
CA VAL A 17 1.30 -5.26 9.43
C VAL A 17 1.46 -6.52 8.57
N LEU A 18 0.62 -6.68 7.55
CA LEU A 18 0.65 -7.83 6.65
C LEU A 18 1.99 -7.93 5.88
N LEU A 19 2.55 -6.78 5.47
CA LEU A 19 3.87 -6.68 4.85
C LEU A 19 5.02 -7.11 5.77
N VAL A 20 5.02 -6.63 7.02
CA VAL A 20 6.01 -7.03 8.04
C VAL A 20 5.90 -8.52 8.32
N PHE A 21 4.67 -9.04 8.39
CA PHE A 21 4.42 -10.46 8.48
C PHE A 21 5.04 -11.19 7.29
N CYS A 22 4.91 -10.71 6.05
CA CYS A 22 5.50 -11.30 4.84
C CYS A 22 7.03 -11.49 4.88
N LEU A 23 7.75 -10.74 5.71
CA LEU A 23 9.19 -10.94 5.94
C LEU A 23 9.53 -12.17 6.78
N ASN A 24 8.53 -12.91 7.25
CA ASN A 24 8.68 -14.08 8.12
C ASN A 24 9.65 -13.83 9.30
N PRO A 25 9.46 -12.77 10.11
CA PRO A 25 10.41 -12.37 11.14
C PRO A 25 10.61 -13.43 12.24
N PHE A 26 9.70 -14.39 12.36
CA PHE A 26 9.74 -15.45 13.38
C PHE A 26 10.04 -16.85 12.81
N ASN A 27 10.31 -16.99 11.50
CA ASN A 27 10.48 -18.29 10.83
C ASN A 27 9.33 -19.30 11.08
N LEU A 28 8.13 -18.81 11.42
CA LEU A 28 6.97 -19.65 11.83
C LEU A 28 6.26 -20.30 10.64
N TRP A 29 6.53 -19.88 9.41
CA TRP A 29 5.86 -20.41 8.23
C TRP A 29 6.74 -21.35 7.45
N MET A 30 6.46 -22.62 7.63
CA MET A 30 7.06 -23.74 6.92
C MET A 30 6.11 -24.49 5.95
N PRO A 31 4.79 -24.17 5.81
CA PRO A 31 3.97 -24.71 4.70
C PRO A 31 3.75 -23.73 3.53
N ASP A 32 3.94 -24.19 2.29
CA ASP A 32 3.63 -23.49 1.03
C ASP A 32 2.18 -22.95 0.97
N MET A 33 1.25 -23.63 1.63
CA MET A 33 -0.16 -23.21 1.70
C MET A 33 -0.34 -21.88 2.43
N ILE A 34 0.43 -21.63 3.50
CA ILE A 34 0.33 -20.38 4.27
C ILE A 34 0.88 -19.20 3.47
N VAL A 35 2.00 -19.41 2.77
CA VAL A 35 2.61 -18.39 1.90
C VAL A 35 1.64 -17.96 0.80
N THR A 36 0.95 -18.92 0.17
CA THR A 36 -0.04 -18.65 -0.87
C THR A 36 -1.26 -17.89 -0.35
N ILE A 37 -1.80 -18.29 0.81
CA ILE A 37 -2.91 -17.59 1.47
C ILE A 37 -2.52 -16.15 1.82
N MET A 38 -1.27 -15.94 2.25
CA MET A 38 -0.81 -14.61 2.65
C MET A 38 -0.50 -13.69 1.47
N ALA A 39 0.01 -14.24 0.36
CA ALA A 39 0.13 -13.49 -0.89
C ALA A 39 -1.26 -13.07 -1.41
N MET A 40 -2.26 -13.96 -1.33
CA MET A 40 -3.64 -13.66 -1.70
C MET A 40 -4.25 -12.57 -0.81
N SER A 41 -4.06 -12.65 0.52
CA SER A 41 -4.57 -11.62 1.42
C SER A 41 -3.90 -10.27 1.18
N LEU A 42 -2.59 -10.26 0.88
CA LEU A 42 -1.85 -9.04 0.49
C LEU A 42 -2.46 -8.41 -0.76
N ILE A 43 -2.73 -9.20 -1.80
CA ILE A 43 -3.37 -8.72 -3.03
C ILE A 43 -4.74 -8.10 -2.75
N VAL A 44 -5.58 -8.77 -1.95
CA VAL A 44 -6.92 -8.27 -1.63
C VAL A 44 -6.85 -6.95 -0.86
N VAL A 45 -6.05 -6.88 0.20
CA VAL A 45 -5.93 -5.67 1.02
C VAL A 45 -5.31 -4.52 0.22
N PHE A 46 -4.32 -4.80 -0.63
CA PHE A 46 -3.71 -3.81 -1.52
C PHE A 46 -4.68 -3.30 -2.59
N SER A 47 -5.51 -4.17 -3.16
CA SER A 47 -6.52 -3.79 -4.14
C SER A 47 -7.56 -2.86 -3.51
N ILE A 48 -8.01 -3.17 -2.29
CA ILE A 48 -8.91 -2.32 -1.52
C ILE A 48 -8.27 -0.95 -1.26
N PHE A 49 -7.00 -0.93 -0.82
CA PHE A 49 -6.26 0.32 -0.59
C PHE A 49 -6.11 1.18 -1.87
N SER A 50 -5.86 0.54 -3.01
CA SER A 50 -5.72 1.21 -4.31
C SER A 50 -7.02 1.89 -4.76
N VAL A 51 -8.18 1.29 -4.46
CA VAL A 51 -9.50 1.90 -4.74
C VAL A 51 -9.68 3.22 -3.98
N PHE A 52 -9.21 3.31 -2.73
CA PHE A 52 -9.30 4.55 -1.96
C PHE A 52 -8.41 5.67 -2.54
N ILE A 53 -7.21 5.33 -3.02
CA ILE A 53 -6.32 6.29 -3.69
C ILE A 53 -6.96 6.84 -4.97
N TRP A 54 -7.71 6.01 -5.70
CA TRP A 54 -8.39 6.43 -6.91
C TRP A 54 -9.56 7.41 -6.64
N GLN A 55 -10.30 7.22 -5.54
CA GLN A 55 -11.49 8.02 -5.22
C GLN A 55 -11.22 9.41 -4.63
N GLU A 56 -9.95 9.78 -4.40
CA GLU A 56 -9.59 11.09 -3.88
C GLU A 56 -10.08 12.19 -4.86
N GLN A 57 -10.79 13.23 -4.41
CA GLN A 57 -11.30 14.29 -5.30
C GLN A 57 -10.40 15.52 -5.25
N ALA A 58 -10.07 16.06 -6.41
CA ALA A 58 -9.35 17.32 -6.57
C ALA A 58 -10.37 18.47 -6.57
N GLY A 59 -10.13 19.50 -5.75
CA GLY A 59 -10.85 20.77 -5.86
C GLY A 59 -10.61 21.42 -7.22
N ASP A 60 -11.62 22.12 -7.72
CA ASP A 60 -11.73 22.59 -9.11
C ASP A 60 -10.70 23.69 -9.45
N GLU A 61 -9.52 23.25 -9.91
CA GLU A 61 -8.52 24.04 -10.64
C GLU A 61 -7.84 23.08 -11.63
N ARG A 62 -8.05 23.27 -12.95
CA ARG A 62 -7.70 22.28 -14.00
C ARG A 62 -6.24 21.81 -13.95
N GLU A 63 -5.29 22.70 -13.66
CA GLU A 63 -3.87 22.35 -13.56
C GLU A 63 -3.55 21.50 -12.32
N LEU A 64 -4.20 21.78 -11.18
CA LEU A 64 -4.10 20.97 -9.97
C LEU A 64 -4.68 19.56 -10.16
N PHE A 65 -5.76 19.43 -10.93
CA PHE A 65 -6.35 18.14 -11.28
C PHE A 65 -5.35 17.23 -12.03
N HIS A 66 -4.72 17.73 -13.09
CA HIS A 66 -3.77 16.94 -13.89
C HIS A 66 -2.52 16.54 -13.08
N ARG A 67 -1.99 17.46 -12.26
CA ARG A 67 -0.84 17.17 -11.40
C ARG A 67 -1.18 16.11 -10.33
N MET A 68 -2.37 16.18 -9.74
CA MET A 68 -2.84 15.16 -8.80
C MET A 68 -3.04 13.80 -9.46
N LEU A 69 -3.64 13.77 -10.64
CA LEU A 69 -3.88 12.53 -11.38
C LEU A 69 -2.56 11.84 -11.77
N ALA A 70 -1.59 12.60 -12.26
CA ALA A 70 -0.25 12.08 -12.56
C ALA A 70 0.43 11.49 -11.31
N GLY A 71 0.35 12.19 -10.17
CA GLY A 71 0.88 11.69 -8.90
C GLY A 71 0.21 10.39 -8.41
N ARG A 72 -1.11 10.26 -8.59
CA ARG A 72 -1.85 9.04 -8.23
C ARG A 72 -1.48 7.86 -9.11
N ILE A 73 -1.41 8.06 -10.43
CA ILE A 73 -1.02 7.00 -11.36
C ILE A 73 0.40 6.52 -11.06
N ALA A 74 1.33 7.45 -10.84
CA ALA A 74 2.71 7.10 -10.48
C ALA A 74 2.76 6.27 -9.17
N TYR A 75 2.00 6.67 -8.15
CA TYR A 75 1.91 5.93 -6.89
C TYR A 75 1.30 4.54 -7.08
N LEU A 76 0.20 4.42 -7.82
CA LEU A 76 -0.49 3.16 -8.06
C LEU A 76 0.36 2.18 -8.88
N VAL A 77 1.01 2.67 -9.94
CA VAL A 77 1.90 1.85 -10.76
C VAL A 77 3.12 1.41 -9.94
N GLY A 78 3.78 2.33 -9.22
CA GLY A 78 4.94 2.02 -8.40
C GLY A 78 4.64 1.01 -7.29
N SER A 79 3.53 1.21 -6.57
CA SER A 79 3.12 0.28 -5.51
C SER A 79 2.66 -1.07 -6.06
N SER A 80 2.00 -1.11 -7.23
CA SER A 80 1.63 -2.37 -7.88
C SER A 80 2.85 -3.18 -8.32
N VAL A 81 3.89 -2.53 -8.86
CA VAL A 81 5.14 -3.20 -9.25
C VAL A 81 5.84 -3.78 -8.02
N LEU A 82 5.90 -3.03 -6.91
CA LEU A 82 6.47 -3.53 -5.65
C LEU A 82 5.69 -4.74 -5.12
N VAL A 83 4.36 -4.69 -5.14
CA VAL A 83 3.50 -5.80 -4.72
C VAL A 83 3.73 -7.03 -5.58
N LEU A 84 3.80 -6.88 -6.91
CA LEU A 84 4.12 -7.99 -7.82
C LEU A 84 5.51 -8.58 -7.53
N GLY A 85 6.51 -7.73 -7.27
CA GLY A 85 7.85 -8.16 -6.88
C GLY A 85 7.85 -9.00 -5.60
N ILE A 86 7.12 -8.54 -4.57
CA ILE A 86 6.96 -9.26 -3.30
C ILE A 86 6.28 -10.60 -3.52
N ILE A 87 5.23 -10.68 -4.35
CA ILE A 87 4.53 -11.93 -4.65
C ILE A 87 5.47 -12.93 -5.33
N VAL A 88 6.20 -12.50 -6.36
CA VAL A 88 7.15 -13.37 -7.10
C VAL A 88 8.27 -13.87 -6.18
N GLN A 89 8.77 -13.02 -5.28
CA GLN A 89 9.80 -13.39 -4.32
C GLN A 89 9.28 -14.26 -3.18
N SER A 90 8.02 -14.08 -2.79
CA SER A 90 7.33 -14.89 -1.77
C SER A 90 7.22 -16.35 -2.21
N PHE A 91 6.93 -16.62 -3.50
CA PHE A 91 6.97 -17.98 -4.05
C PHE A 91 8.37 -18.62 -4.08
N LYS A 92 9.44 -17.82 -4.00
CA LYS A 92 10.82 -18.31 -3.89
C LYS A 92 11.28 -18.44 -2.43
N HIS A 93 10.41 -18.16 -1.46
CA HIS A 93 10.72 -18.11 -0.02
C HIS A 93 11.90 -17.18 0.33
N GLN A 94 12.19 -16.21 -0.53
CA GLN A 94 13.30 -15.26 -0.39
C GLN A 94 12.77 -13.86 -0.66
N VAL A 95 12.03 -13.31 0.31
CA VAL A 95 11.51 -11.95 0.23
C VAL A 95 12.62 -10.97 0.62
N ASP A 96 12.96 -10.07 -0.31
CA ASP A 96 13.89 -8.99 -0.07
C ASP A 96 13.26 -7.93 0.83
N ILE A 97 13.94 -7.67 1.95
CA ILE A 97 13.55 -6.67 2.94
C ILE A 97 13.41 -5.28 2.29
N TRP A 98 14.24 -4.95 1.29
CA TRP A 98 14.19 -3.64 0.65
C TRP A 98 12.88 -3.37 -0.09
N LEU A 99 12.30 -4.37 -0.74
CA LEU A 99 11.01 -4.22 -1.44
C LEU A 99 9.89 -3.89 -0.45
N VAL A 100 9.87 -4.62 0.67
CA VAL A 100 8.87 -4.44 1.71
C VAL A 100 9.03 -3.09 2.40
N VAL A 101 10.25 -2.75 2.81
CA VAL A 101 10.56 -1.46 3.44
C VAL A 101 10.20 -0.30 2.52
N THR A 102 10.53 -0.37 1.22
CA THR A 102 10.17 0.66 0.24
C THR A 102 8.66 0.88 0.18
N LEU A 103 7.88 -0.20 0.10
CA LEU A 103 6.42 -0.12 0.03
C LEU A 103 5.83 0.48 1.32
N VAL A 104 6.35 0.10 2.49
CA VAL A 104 5.95 0.67 3.79
C VAL A 104 6.22 2.18 3.85
N PHE A 105 7.42 2.62 3.46
CA PHE A 105 7.75 4.05 3.47
C PHE A 105 6.91 4.85 2.48
N MET A 106 6.61 4.31 1.30
CA MET A 106 5.69 4.95 0.34
C MET A 106 4.30 5.16 0.95
N ILE A 107 3.76 4.15 1.63
CA ILE A 107 2.45 4.22 2.29
C ILE A 107 2.46 5.27 3.40
N LEU A 108 3.48 5.25 4.27
CA LEU A 108 3.62 6.24 5.34
C LEU A 108 3.72 7.66 4.78
N ALA A 109 4.54 7.87 3.75
CA ALA A 109 4.69 9.17 3.10
C ALA A 109 3.35 9.68 2.54
N LYS A 110 2.53 8.81 1.92
CA LYS A 110 1.20 9.17 1.42
C LYS A 110 0.24 9.53 2.57
N ILE A 111 0.25 8.78 3.67
CA ILE A 111 -0.58 9.09 4.85
C ILE A 111 -0.19 10.45 5.45
N PHE A 112 1.10 10.67 5.70
CA PHE A 112 1.57 11.95 6.25
C PHE A 112 1.26 13.12 5.31
N GLY A 113 1.43 12.95 4.00
CA GLY A 113 1.07 13.96 3.00
C GLY A 113 -0.42 14.29 3.01
N ASN A 114 -1.29 13.27 3.13
CA ASN A 114 -2.75 13.46 3.19
C ASN A 114 -3.17 14.16 4.49
N ILE A 115 -2.58 13.79 5.64
CA ILE A 115 -2.81 14.46 6.93
C ILE A 115 -2.39 15.94 6.84
N TYR A 116 -1.17 16.22 6.35
CA TYR A 116 -0.67 17.58 6.21
C TYR A 116 -1.54 18.44 5.29
N SER A 117 -1.96 17.89 4.15
CA SER A 117 -2.81 18.59 3.19
C SER A 117 -4.13 19.04 3.82
N ARG A 118 -4.70 18.27 4.75
CA ARG A 118 -5.96 18.59 5.44
C ARG A 118 -5.83 19.45 6.68
N ILE A 119 -4.63 19.55 7.26
CA ILE A 119 -4.36 20.48 8.37
C ILE A 119 -4.16 21.89 7.79
N LYS A 120 -3.54 21.98 6.60
CA LYS A 120 -3.17 23.26 6.00
C LYS A 120 -4.25 23.87 5.09
N TYR A 121 -5.14 23.04 4.53
CA TYR A 121 -6.30 23.44 3.70
C TYR A 121 -7.56 22.75 4.23
#